data_AF-A0AAE0CU22-F1
#
_entry.id   AF-A0AAE0CU22-F1
#
_cell.length_a   1.000
_cell.length_b   1.000
_cell.length_c   1.000
_cell.angle_alpha   90.00
_cell.angle_beta   90.00
_cell.angle_gamma   90.00
#
_symmetry.space_group_name_H-M   'P 1'
#
loop_
_entity.id
_entity.type
_entity.pdbx_description
1 polymer ?
#
loop_
_entity_poly.entity_id
_entity_poly.type
_entity_poly.pdbx_seq_one_letter_code
_entity_poly.pdbx_strand_id
1 'polypeptide(L)'
;MEEDLDVYKKTLKKYEELVPTLPRRKGWMTDQLVQYKGFWLAPTSPLKVVILMEDGHFKPQPTDIFLSTFPKSGTTWLKALIFATIN
;
A
#
# COMPACT_ATOMS: atom_id res chain seq x y z
N MET A 1 16.34 -14.25 1.46
CA MET A 1 15.32 -15.27 1.14
C MET A 1 14.61 -15.78 2.39
N GLU A 2 15.30 -16.39 3.37
CA GLU A 2 14.69 -16.81 4.65
C GLU A 2 14.28 -15.60 5.52
N GLU A 3 15.14 -14.58 5.60
CA GLU A 3 14.88 -13.34 6.33
C GLU A 3 13.67 -12.58 5.74
N ASP A 4 13.59 -12.42 4.42
CA ASP A 4 12.47 -11.73 3.77
C ASP A 4 11.11 -12.40 4.07
N LEU A 5 11.10 -13.73 4.19
CA LEU A 5 9.90 -14.50 4.52
C LEU A 5 9.48 -14.32 5.98
N ASP A 6 10.44 -14.29 6.90
CA ASP A 6 10.16 -14.06 8.33
C ASP A 6 9.59 -12.65 8.56
N VAL A 7 10.20 -11.64 7.93
CA VAL A 7 9.73 -10.26 8.04
C VAL A 7 8.34 -10.12 7.40
N TYR A 8 8.07 -10.78 6.26
CA TYR A 8 6.73 -10.77 5.66
C TYR A 8 5.66 -11.41 6.58
N LYS A 9 5.97 -12.55 7.22
CA LYS A 9 5.09 -13.19 8.21
C LYS A 9 4.80 -12.29 9.40
N LYS A 10 5.82 -11.57 9.89
CA LYS A 10 5.68 -10.59 10.98
C LYS A 10 4.71 -9.46 10.60
N THR A 11 4.85 -8.91 9.39
CA THR A 11 3.95 -7.86 8.89
C THR A 11 2.52 -8.38 8.71
N LEU A 12 2.34 -9.61 8.22
CA LEU A 12 1.01 -10.23 8.12
C LEU A 12 0.36 -10.39 9.50
N LYS A 13 1.10 -10.87 10.49
CA LYS A 13 0.62 -11.00 11.87
C LYS A 13 0.18 -9.65 12.44
N LYS A 14 1.01 -8.61 12.27
CA LYS A 14 0.69 -7.23 12.68
C LYS A 14 -0.59 -6.73 11.99
N TYR A 15 -0.75 -7.00 10.70
CA TYR A 15 -1.96 -6.63 9.96
C TYR A 15 -3.21 -7.31 10.53
N GLU A 16 -3.14 -8.62 10.80
CA GLU A 16 -4.25 -9.40 11.35
C GLU A 16 -4.66 -8.95 12.75
N GLU A 17 -3.70 -8.56 13.58
CA GLU A 17 -3.95 -8.01 14.92
C GLU A 17 -4.50 -6.57 14.88
N LEU A 18 -4.01 -5.75 13.94
CA LEU A 18 -4.36 -4.34 13.85
C LEU A 18 -5.75 -4.11 13.24
N VAL A 19 -6.05 -4.72 12.09
CA VAL A 19 -7.27 -4.45 11.31
C VAL A 19 -8.58 -4.57 12.13
N PRO A 20 -8.74 -5.53 13.06
CA PRO A 20 -9.91 -5.61 13.92
C PRO A 20 -10.11 -4.41 14.85
N THR A 21 -9.02 -3.75 15.25
CA THR A 21 -9.05 -2.62 16.21
C THR A 21 -9.36 -1.27 15.56
N LEU A 22 -9.27 -1.19 14.23
CA LEU A 22 -9.47 0.06 13.50
C LEU A 22 -10.96 0.41 13.34
N PRO A 23 -11.33 1.71 13.39
CA PRO A 23 -12.67 2.17 13.07
C PRO A 23 -13.11 1.71 11.67
N ARG A 24 -14.38 1.30 11.54
CA ARG A 24 -14.94 0.76 10.30
C ARG A 24 -16.04 1.65 9.74
N ARG A 25 -16.13 1.71 8.41
CA ARG A 25 -17.21 2.39 7.70
C ARG A 25 -17.56 1.65 6.41
N LYS A 26 -18.81 1.73 5.98
CA LYS A 26 -19.20 1.28 4.65
C LYS A 26 -18.60 2.17 3.58
N GLY A 27 -17.87 1.58 2.64
CA GLY A 27 -17.36 2.27 1.46
C GLY A 27 -18.38 2.32 0.34
N TRP A 28 -18.10 3.16 -0.65
CA TRP A 28 -18.91 3.24 -1.88
C TRP A 28 -18.62 2.08 -2.85
N MET A 29 -17.37 1.59 -2.87
CA MET A 29 -16.90 0.51 -3.74
C MET A 29 -16.63 -0.80 -2.98
N THR A 30 -16.26 -0.73 -1.69
CA THR A 30 -16.07 -1.90 -0.83
C THR A 30 -16.99 -1.82 0.38
N ASP A 31 -17.53 -2.96 0.80
CA ASP A 31 -18.49 -2.99 1.93
C ASP A 31 -17.88 -2.56 3.26
N GLN A 32 -16.57 -2.68 3.40
CA GLN A 32 -15.84 -2.29 4.60
C GLN A 32 -14.59 -1.50 4.23
N LEU A 33 -14.47 -0.31 4.81
CA LEU A 33 -13.26 0.49 4.89
C LEU A 33 -12.84 0.55 6.35
N VAL A 34 -11.53 0.57 6.57
CA VAL A 34 -10.93 0.80 7.88
C VAL A 34 -10.15 2.10 7.87
N GLN A 35 -10.19 2.83 9.00
CA GLN A 35 -9.43 4.06 9.13
C GLN A 35 -8.02 3.75 9.61
N TYR A 36 -7.01 4.10 8.81
CA TYR A 36 -5.61 3.96 9.15
C TYR A 36 -4.87 5.28 8.90
N LYS A 37 -4.25 5.84 9.94
CA LYS A 37 -3.50 7.11 9.89
C LYS A 37 -4.22 8.26 9.15
N GLY A 38 -5.52 8.40 9.38
CA GLY A 38 -6.34 9.45 8.77
C GLY A 38 -6.94 9.11 7.40
N PHE A 39 -6.56 7.98 6.78
CA PHE A 39 -7.09 7.53 5.50
C PHE A 39 -8.08 6.38 5.66
N TRP A 40 -9.12 6.36 4.83
CA TRP A 40 -10.06 5.25 4.74
C TRP A 40 -9.61 4.30 3.63
N LEU A 41 -9.18 3.10 4.01
CA LEU A 41 -8.62 2.11 3.09
C LEU A 41 -9.42 0.82 3.14
N ALA A 42 -9.49 0.12 2.02
CA ALA A 42 -10.03 -1.24 2.02
C ALA A 42 -9.08 -2.14 2.84
N PRO A 43 -9.62 -3.00 3.74
CA PRO A 43 -8.85 -4.00 4.49
C PRO A 43 -8.47 -5.17 3.57
N THR A 44 -7.78 -4.85 2.48
CA THR A 44 -7.28 -5.78 1.45
C THR A 44 -5.82 -5.39 1.13
N SER A 45 -5.38 -5.54 -0.11
CA SER A 45 -4.00 -5.25 -0.54
C SER A 45 -3.52 -3.82 -0.22
N PRO A 46 -4.31 -2.74 -0.37
CA PRO A 46 -3.79 -1.38 -0.14
C PRO A 46 -3.26 -1.16 1.27
N LEU A 47 -4.03 -1.57 2.28
CA LEU A 47 -3.61 -1.42 3.68
C LEU A 47 -2.41 -2.31 4.02
N LYS A 48 -2.39 -3.56 3.53
CA LYS A 48 -1.23 -4.47 3.72
C LYS A 48 0.05 -3.85 3.16
N VAL A 49 -0.01 -3.27 1.96
CA VAL A 49 1.15 -2.63 1.32
C VAL A 49 1.63 -1.42 2.11
N VAL A 50 0.73 -0.58 2.63
CA VAL A 50 1.10 0.56 3.48
C VAL A 50 1.85 0.09 4.73
N ILE A 51 1.33 -0.90 5.45
CA ILE A 51 2.00 -1.43 6.65
C ILE A 51 3.36 -2.05 6.30
N LEU A 52 3.45 -2.78 5.17
CA LEU A 52 4.68 -3.35 4.68
C LEU A 52 5.74 -2.28 4.36
N MET A 53 5.35 -1.18 3.72
CA MET A 53 6.25 -0.07 3.43
C MET A 53 6.75 0.60 4.72
N GLU A 54 5.87 0.77 5.71
CA GLU A 54 6.24 1.35 7.01
C GLU A 54 7.15 0.47 7.85
N ASP A 55 7.03 -0.85 7.73
CA ASP A 55 7.89 -1.82 8.41
C ASP A 55 9.30 -1.89 7.79
N GLY A 56 9.62 -1.03 6.81
CA GLY A 56 10.97 -0.89 6.24
C GLY A 56 11.33 -1.91 5.16
N HIS A 57 10.35 -2.65 4.65
CA HIS A 57 10.55 -3.62 3.55
C HIS A 57 10.90 -2.95 2.24
N PHE A 58 10.41 -1.73 2.04
CA PHE A 58 10.71 -0.95 0.85
C PHE A 58 11.93 -0.06 1.14
N LYS A 59 13.05 -0.36 0.48
CA LYS A 59 14.32 0.37 0.61
C LYS A 59 14.51 1.24 -0.64
N PRO A 60 14.06 2.50 -0.63
CA PRO A 60 14.21 3.38 -1.78
C PRO A 60 15.69 3.68 -2.02
N GLN A 61 16.09 3.70 -3.28
CA GLN A 61 17.39 4.22 -3.71
C GLN A 61 17.27 5.71 -4.08
N PRO A 62 18.36 6.50 -3.96
CA PRO A 62 18.35 7.91 -4.33
C PRO A 62 17.96 8.19 -5.80
N THR A 63 18.05 7.17 -6.65
CA THR A 63 17.71 7.22 -8.08
C THR A 63 16.29 6.77 -8.40
N ASP A 64 15.54 6.28 -7.40
CA ASP A 64 14.18 5.79 -7.62
C ASP A 64 13.21 6.94 -7.89
N ILE A 65 12.28 6.73 -8.83
CA ILE A 65 11.25 7.70 -9.20
C ILE A 65 9.89 7.17 -8.73
N PHE A 66 9.26 7.91 -7.81
CA PHE A 66 7.93 7.58 -7.32
C PHE A 66 6.84 8.16 -8.21
N LEU A 67 5.95 7.28 -8.66
CA LEU A 67 4.73 7.68 -9.33
C LEU A 67 3.52 7.58 -8.41
N SER A 68 2.93 8.71 -8.10
CA SER A 68 1.75 8.80 -7.24
C SER A 68 0.62 9.56 -7.93
N THR A 69 -0.54 8.92 -8.01
CA THR A 69 -1.80 9.58 -8.39
C THR A 69 -2.95 8.96 -7.60
N PHE A 70 -4.07 9.67 -7.51
CA PHE A 70 -5.31 9.04 -7.08
C PHE A 70 -5.79 8.00 -8.11
N PRO A 71 -6.51 6.94 -7.67
CA PRO A 71 -7.11 5.97 -8.58
C PRO A 71 -7.93 6.66 -9.67
N LYS A 72 -7.90 6.11 -10.89
CA LYS A 72 -8.63 6.62 -12.07
C LYS A 72 -8.22 8.02 -12.55
N SER A 73 -7.14 8.59 -12.03
CA SER A 73 -6.59 9.90 -12.48
C SER A 73 -5.52 9.76 -13.57
N GLY A 74 -5.57 8.72 -14.39
CA GLY A 74 -4.64 8.54 -15.51
C GLY A 74 -3.30 7.85 -15.18
N THR A 75 -3.23 7.01 -14.15
CA THR A 75 -2.01 6.22 -13.85
C THR A 75 -1.46 5.46 -15.05
N THR A 76 -2.31 4.90 -15.91
CA THR A 76 -1.88 4.16 -17.11
C THR A 76 -1.14 5.06 -18.09
N TRP A 77 -1.71 6.23 -18.41
CA TRP A 77 -1.09 7.21 -19.30
C TRP A 77 0.22 7.74 -18.71
N LEU A 78 0.19 8.06 -17.42
CA LEU A 78 1.36 8.60 -16.75
C LEU A 78 2.51 7.58 -16.65
N LYS A 79 2.20 6.29 -16.43
CA LYS A 79 3.20 5.21 -16.52
C LYS A 79 3.82 5.12 -17.90
N ALA A 80 3.01 5.18 -18.96
CA ALA A 80 3.49 5.12 -20.34
C ALA A 80 4.40 6.31 -20.68
N LEU A 81 4.01 7.53 -20.27
CA LEU A 81 4.77 8.75 -20.50
C LEU A 81 6.14 8.71 -19.83
N ILE A 82 6.19 8.34 -18.54
CA ILE A 82 7.44 8.24 -17.79
C ILE A 82 8.36 7.19 -18.41
N PHE A 83 7.82 6.03 -18.79
CA PHE A 83 8.60 4.99 -19.47
C PHE A 83 9.19 5.50 -20.79
N ALA A 84 8.41 6.21 -21.61
CA ALA A 84 8.89 6.76 -22.88
C ALA A 84 9.89 7.93 -22.73
N THR A 85 9.95 8.57 -21.55
CA THR A 85 10.84 9.72 -21.29
C THR A 85 12.18 9.30 -20.72
N ILE A 86 12.20 8.22 -19.92
CA ILE A 86 13.41 7.77 -19.20
C ILE A 86 14.22 6.76 -20.00
N ASN A 87 13.56 5.94 -20.83
CA ASN A 87 14.23 4.99 -21.73
C ASN A 87 14.61 5.66 -23.06
#